data_AF-A0A820RXG6-F1
#
_entry.id   AF-A0A820RXG6-F1
#
_cell.length_a   1.000
_cell.length_b   1.000
_cell.length_c   1.000
_cell.angle_alpha   90.00
_cell.angle_beta   90.00
_cell.angle_gamma   90.00
#
_symmetry.space_group_name_H-M   'P 1'
#
loop_
_entity.id
_entity.type
_entity.pdbx_description
1 polymer ?
#
loop_
_entity_poly.entity_id
_entity_poly.type
_entity_poly.pdbx_seq_one_letter_code
_entity_poly.pdbx_strand_id
1 'polypeptide(L)'
;LHIASEEIVGDCLNYFPNVNELSIENKFKASGDSIIATLRRMIPLRQLTKLVIKSHLFPMEDIINLLLFTPNLHTLSLNLYILDDFNINSNRQKEICQYVSKKNKIQDLILNQRCSLNEIQFIVYLLPRLKCLKAQMERKEIGQIIRFLLSKTHNRTRNLFYLCILEVPKVCLTETKVLIESENLLHDYSIKYIDRDLHLWW
;
A
#
# COMPACT_ATOMS: atom_id res chain seq x y z
N LEU A 1 -16.44 -1.67 -9.35
CA LEU A 1 -16.56 -3.11 -9.68
C LEU A 1 -15.96 -3.92 -8.55
N HIS A 2 -16.70 -4.89 -8.05
CA HIS A 2 -16.21 -5.87 -7.08
C HIS A 2 -16.09 -7.22 -7.79
N ILE A 3 -14.90 -7.81 -7.71
CA ILE A 3 -14.60 -9.12 -8.28
C ILE A 3 -14.26 -10.03 -7.10
N ALA A 4 -15.18 -10.92 -6.75
CA ALA A 4 -14.94 -12.03 -5.85
C ALA A 4 -15.12 -13.31 -6.65
N SER A 5 -14.02 -14.01 -6.92
CA SER A 5 -14.05 -15.30 -7.62
C SER A 5 -13.19 -16.31 -6.86
N GLU A 6 -13.75 -17.48 -6.62
CA GLU A 6 -13.00 -18.64 -6.15
C GLU A 6 -12.43 -19.46 -7.31
N GLU A 7 -12.86 -19.16 -8.54
CA GLU A 7 -12.45 -19.83 -9.78
C GLU A 7 -11.62 -18.90 -10.69
N ILE A 8 -11.01 -19.50 -11.70
CA ILE A 8 -10.30 -18.76 -12.76
C ILE A 8 -11.30 -17.82 -13.42
N VAL A 9 -11.01 -16.52 -13.44
CA VAL A 9 -11.81 -15.55 -14.19
C VAL A 9 -11.47 -15.73 -15.67
N GLY A 10 -12.10 -16.72 -16.30
CA GLY A 10 -12.11 -16.92 -17.73
C GLY A 10 -13.09 -15.96 -18.40
N ASP A 11 -12.64 -15.30 -19.46
CA ASP A 11 -13.38 -14.42 -20.38
C ASP A 11 -14.69 -13.84 -19.83
N CYS A 12 -14.57 -12.88 -18.90
CA CYS A 12 -15.72 -12.06 -18.56
C CYS A 12 -16.09 -11.21 -19.78
N LEU A 13 -17.20 -11.55 -20.43
CA LEU A 13 -17.71 -10.89 -21.65
C LEU A 13 -18.28 -9.49 -21.40
N ASN A 14 -18.43 -9.09 -20.13
CA ASN A 14 -19.02 -7.81 -19.75
C ASN A 14 -17.94 -6.74 -19.57
N TYR A 15 -18.02 -5.69 -20.37
CA TYR A 15 -17.21 -4.49 -20.23
C TYR A 15 -17.94 -3.44 -19.38
N PHE A 16 -17.26 -2.89 -18.38
CA PHE A 16 -17.81 -1.91 -17.46
C PHE A 16 -17.11 -0.54 -17.65
N PRO A 17 -17.59 0.30 -18.57
CA PRO A 17 -16.89 1.52 -19.02
C PRO A 17 -16.79 2.62 -17.97
N ASN A 18 -17.65 2.63 -16.95
CA ASN A 18 -17.73 3.72 -15.97
C ASN A 18 -17.11 3.38 -14.61
N VAL A 19 -16.35 2.28 -14.53
CA VAL A 19 -15.72 1.83 -13.27
C VAL A 19 -14.50 2.67 -12.92
N ASN A 20 -14.53 3.35 -11.79
CA ASN A 20 -13.42 4.10 -11.20
C ASN A 20 -12.85 3.45 -9.92
N GLU A 21 -13.61 2.58 -9.27
CA GLU A 21 -13.14 1.79 -8.11
C GLU A 21 -13.17 0.30 -8.43
N LEU A 22 -12.06 -0.38 -8.14
CA LEU A 22 -11.94 -1.83 -8.28
C LEU A 22 -11.62 -2.47 -6.93
N SER A 23 -12.36 -3.51 -6.58
CA SER A 23 -12.03 -4.40 -5.48
C SER A 23 -11.88 -5.82 -6.03
N ILE A 24 -10.76 -6.46 -5.73
CA ILE A 24 -10.45 -7.85 -6.07
C ILE A 24 -10.33 -8.61 -4.76
N GLU A 25 -11.09 -9.68 -4.62
CA GLU A 25 -11.08 -10.55 -3.44
C GLU A 25 -10.83 -12.01 -3.87
N ASN A 26 -10.42 -12.85 -2.92
CA ASN A 26 -10.14 -14.28 -3.12
C ASN A 26 -8.99 -14.56 -4.11
N LYS A 27 -8.79 -15.82 -4.49
CA LYS A 27 -7.73 -16.25 -5.41
C LYS A 27 -8.07 -15.85 -6.85
N PHE A 28 -8.05 -14.55 -7.15
CA PHE A 28 -8.17 -14.10 -8.54
C PHE A 28 -7.03 -14.73 -9.34
N LYS A 29 -7.40 -15.66 -10.24
CA LYS A 29 -6.48 -16.31 -11.15
C LYS A 29 -6.95 -16.04 -12.56
N ALA A 30 -6.10 -15.40 -13.37
CA ALA A 30 -6.38 -15.20 -14.78
C ALA A 30 -6.22 -16.52 -15.56
N SER A 31 -7.06 -16.74 -16.56
CA SER A 31 -7.03 -17.94 -17.42
C SER A 31 -5.88 -17.87 -18.42
N GLY A 32 -4.65 -18.21 -18.00
CA GLY A 32 -3.47 -18.26 -18.89
C GLY A 32 -2.95 -16.91 -19.41
N ASP A 33 -3.80 -15.88 -19.42
CA ASP A 33 -3.47 -14.48 -19.69
C ASP A 33 -2.94 -13.77 -18.44
N SER A 34 -2.15 -12.70 -18.59
CA SER A 34 -1.78 -11.83 -17.46
C SER A 34 -3.02 -11.19 -16.83
N ILE A 35 -3.04 -10.96 -15.51
CA ILE A 35 -4.17 -10.28 -14.84
C ILE A 35 -4.54 -8.94 -15.49
N ILE A 36 -3.54 -8.21 -15.98
CA ILE A 36 -3.76 -6.94 -16.67
C ILE A 36 -4.56 -7.14 -17.95
N ALA A 37 -4.25 -8.18 -18.74
CA ALA A 37 -4.97 -8.46 -19.97
C ALA A 37 -6.44 -8.76 -19.67
N THR A 38 -6.72 -9.60 -18.66
CA THR A 38 -8.08 -9.89 -18.20
C THR A 38 -8.80 -8.63 -17.74
N LEU A 39 -8.18 -7.83 -16.87
CA LEU A 39 -8.81 -6.61 -16.36
C LEU A 39 -9.02 -5.56 -17.45
N ARG A 40 -8.12 -5.44 -18.44
CA ARG A 40 -8.30 -4.49 -19.55
C ARG A 40 -9.47 -4.84 -20.47
N ARG A 41 -9.85 -6.13 -20.56
CA ARG A 41 -11.07 -6.56 -21.26
C ARG A 41 -12.34 -6.20 -20.48
N MET A 42 -12.24 -6.08 -19.16
CA MET A 42 -13.39 -5.82 -18.29
C MET A 42 -13.58 -4.33 -17.96
N ILE A 43 -12.50 -3.57 -17.81
CA ILE A 43 -12.55 -2.20 -17.32
C ILE A 43 -11.46 -1.29 -17.93
N PRO A 44 -11.74 0.01 -18.06
CA PRO A 44 -10.73 1.01 -18.43
C PRO A 44 -9.80 1.35 -17.25
N LEU A 45 -8.69 0.61 -17.10
CA LEU A 45 -7.72 0.78 -15.99
C LEU A 45 -7.23 2.23 -15.76
N ARG A 46 -7.16 3.05 -16.81
CA ARG A 46 -6.66 4.43 -16.72
C ARG A 46 -7.54 5.37 -15.88
N GLN A 47 -8.82 5.06 -15.71
CA GLN A 47 -9.73 5.90 -14.93
C GLN A 47 -9.88 5.43 -13.47
N LEU A 48 -9.22 4.32 -13.11
CA LEU A 48 -9.26 3.83 -11.73
C LEU A 48 -8.60 4.86 -10.79
N THR A 49 -9.36 5.25 -9.77
CA THR A 49 -8.93 6.13 -8.68
C THR A 49 -8.70 5.35 -7.40
N LYS A 50 -9.33 4.17 -7.25
CA LYS A 50 -9.19 3.31 -6.08
C LYS A 50 -9.07 1.84 -6.46
N LEU A 51 -8.15 1.15 -5.79
CA LEU A 51 -7.88 -0.27 -5.95
C LEU A 51 -7.79 -0.92 -4.57
N VAL A 52 -8.57 -1.98 -4.38
CA VAL A 52 -8.56 -2.81 -3.18
C VAL A 52 -8.24 -4.25 -3.59
N ILE A 53 -7.19 -4.83 -3.02
CA ILE A 53 -6.81 -6.23 -3.25
C ILE A 53 -6.87 -6.95 -1.90
N LYS A 54 -7.91 -7.77 -1.71
CA LYS A 54 -8.13 -8.60 -0.52
C LYS A 54 -7.80 -10.06 -0.78
N SER A 55 -6.57 -10.32 -1.25
CA SER A 55 -6.16 -11.68 -1.61
C SER A 55 -4.72 -11.93 -1.19
N HIS A 56 -4.50 -12.73 -0.14
CA HIS A 56 -3.16 -12.96 0.44
C HIS A 56 -2.13 -13.54 -0.54
N LEU A 57 -2.57 -14.14 -1.64
CA LEU A 57 -1.72 -14.81 -2.63
C LEU A 57 -1.51 -13.96 -3.88
N PHE A 58 -1.87 -12.68 -3.85
CA PHE A 58 -1.70 -11.81 -5.01
C PHE A 58 -0.22 -11.39 -5.16
N PRO A 59 0.47 -11.77 -6.26
CA PRO A 59 1.89 -11.50 -6.39
C PRO A 59 2.21 -10.01 -6.44
N MET A 60 3.28 -9.59 -5.74
CA MET A 60 3.68 -8.18 -5.74
C MET A 60 4.08 -7.67 -7.13
N GLU A 61 4.63 -8.54 -7.98
CA GLU A 61 4.93 -8.21 -9.38
C GLU A 61 3.66 -7.81 -10.15
N ASP A 62 2.54 -8.51 -9.94
CA ASP A 62 1.28 -8.19 -10.59
C ASP A 62 0.73 -6.84 -10.13
N ILE A 63 0.96 -6.46 -8.86
CA ILE A 63 0.56 -5.15 -8.33
C ILE A 63 1.36 -4.05 -8.97
N ILE A 64 2.68 -4.20 -9.01
CA ILE A 64 3.57 -3.23 -9.64
C ILE A 64 3.19 -3.07 -11.11
N ASN A 65 2.92 -4.18 -11.80
CA ASN A 65 2.46 -4.17 -13.17
C ASN A 65 1.09 -3.47 -13.30
N LEU A 66 0.13 -3.71 -12.40
CA LEU A 66 -1.15 -2.99 -12.38
C LEU A 66 -0.96 -1.48 -12.22
N LEU A 67 -0.05 -1.07 -11.33
CA LEU A 67 0.27 0.34 -11.10
C LEU A 67 0.82 1.04 -12.35
N LEU A 68 1.45 0.32 -13.28
CA LEU A 68 1.86 0.87 -14.59
C LEU A 68 0.67 1.32 -15.43
N PHE A 69 -0.47 0.64 -15.31
CA PHE A 69 -1.66 0.85 -16.15
C PHE A 69 -2.76 1.65 -15.45
N THR A 70 -2.58 2.01 -14.17
CA THR A 70 -3.51 2.82 -13.37
C THR A 70 -2.90 4.17 -12.94
N PRO A 71 -2.54 5.07 -13.88
CA PRO A 71 -1.81 6.31 -13.57
C PRO A 71 -2.61 7.34 -12.74
N ASN A 72 -3.93 7.18 -12.63
CA ASN A 72 -4.82 8.05 -11.86
C ASN A 72 -5.22 7.45 -10.51
N LEU A 73 -4.57 6.36 -10.09
CA LEU A 73 -4.84 5.73 -8.81
C LEU A 73 -4.38 6.64 -7.66
N HIS A 74 -5.28 6.89 -6.72
CA HIS A 74 -5.07 7.73 -5.55
C HIS A 74 -5.12 6.94 -4.25
N THR A 75 -5.97 5.92 -4.19
CA THR A 75 -6.14 5.07 -3.01
C THR A 75 -5.81 3.61 -3.35
N LEU A 76 -4.93 3.02 -2.55
CA LEU A 76 -4.56 1.61 -2.65
C LEU A 76 -4.80 0.93 -1.31
N SER A 77 -5.48 -0.22 -1.32
CA SER A 77 -5.63 -1.07 -0.14
C SER A 77 -5.20 -2.49 -0.47
N LEU A 78 -4.26 -3.01 0.30
CA LEU A 78 -3.63 -4.31 0.09
C LEU A 78 -3.80 -5.18 1.34
N ASN A 79 -4.17 -6.44 1.14
CA ASN A 79 -4.21 -7.47 2.17
C ASN A 79 -3.23 -8.60 1.80
N LEU A 80 -1.93 -8.33 1.90
CA LEU A 80 -0.87 -9.15 1.30
C LEU A 80 0.32 -9.35 2.23
N TYR A 81 0.99 -10.50 2.10
CA TYR A 81 2.37 -10.65 2.54
C TYR A 81 3.26 -10.04 1.44
N ILE A 82 3.83 -8.86 1.69
CA ILE A 82 4.27 -7.97 0.61
C ILE A 82 5.59 -8.45 -0.02
N LEU A 83 6.46 -9.12 0.75
CA LEU A 83 7.85 -9.33 0.31
C LEU A 83 8.44 -10.74 0.41
N ASP A 84 7.76 -11.76 0.93
CA ASP A 84 8.41 -13.07 1.14
C ASP A 84 8.99 -13.68 -0.16
N ASP A 85 8.41 -13.37 -1.32
CA ASP A 85 8.86 -13.88 -2.63
C ASP A 85 9.30 -12.79 -3.64
N PHE A 86 9.20 -11.50 -3.32
CA PHE A 86 9.46 -10.44 -4.30
C PHE A 86 10.93 -10.00 -4.32
N ASN A 87 11.68 -10.57 -5.26
CA ASN A 87 13.11 -10.26 -5.42
C ASN A 87 13.36 -9.22 -6.54
N ILE A 88 13.75 -8.00 -6.17
CA ILE A 88 14.06 -6.88 -7.09
C ILE A 88 15.42 -7.07 -7.83
N ASN A 89 16.04 -8.24 -7.76
CA ASN A 89 17.41 -8.41 -8.27
C ASN A 89 17.54 -8.28 -9.80
N SER A 90 16.45 -8.38 -10.57
CA SER A 90 16.52 -8.15 -12.02
C SER A 90 16.57 -6.65 -12.38
N ASN A 91 17.41 -6.28 -13.34
CA ASN A 91 17.50 -4.90 -13.84
C ASN A 91 16.14 -4.38 -14.34
N ARG A 92 15.36 -5.24 -15.01
CA ARG A 92 14.03 -4.91 -15.52
C ARG A 92 13.05 -4.53 -14.41
N GLN A 93 13.00 -5.27 -13.31
CA GLN A 93 12.09 -4.94 -12.20
C GLN A 93 12.49 -3.62 -11.53
N LYS A 94 13.80 -3.34 -11.40
CA LYS A 94 14.28 -2.04 -10.90
C LYS A 94 13.77 -0.88 -11.76
N GLU A 95 13.87 -1.00 -13.09
CA GLU A 95 13.39 0.02 -14.03
C GLU A 95 11.87 0.22 -13.91
N ILE A 96 11.11 -0.88 -13.82
CA ILE A 96 9.66 -0.83 -13.63
C ILE A 96 9.31 -0.12 -12.32
N CYS A 97 9.92 -0.51 -11.20
CA CYS A 97 9.69 0.13 -9.90
C CYS A 97 10.04 1.62 -9.92
N GLN A 98 11.15 2.01 -10.54
CA GLN A 98 11.53 3.41 -10.70
C GLN A 98 10.51 4.19 -11.53
N TYR A 99 10.01 3.60 -12.62
CA TYR A 99 8.98 4.22 -13.45
C TYR A 99 7.67 4.39 -12.68
N VAL A 100 7.19 3.33 -12.01
CA VAL A 100 5.99 3.37 -11.15
C VAL A 100 6.15 4.46 -10.09
N SER A 101 7.27 4.47 -9.37
CA SER A 101 7.58 5.45 -8.32
C SER A 101 7.48 6.91 -8.81
N LYS A 102 8.00 7.20 -10.01
CA LYS A 102 7.95 8.55 -10.58
C LYS A 102 6.55 8.96 -11.06
N LYS A 103 5.73 8.00 -11.50
CA LYS A 103 4.49 8.29 -12.24
C LYS A 103 3.23 8.17 -11.40
N ASN A 104 3.19 7.30 -10.40
CA ASN A 104 1.99 7.07 -9.61
C ASN A 104 1.55 8.33 -8.84
N LYS A 105 0.25 8.39 -8.49
CA LYS A 105 -0.38 9.51 -7.78
C LYS A 105 -1.01 9.05 -6.47
N ILE A 106 -0.59 7.90 -5.95
CA ILE A 106 -1.16 7.30 -4.75
C ILE A 106 -0.82 8.19 -3.56
N GLN A 107 -1.85 8.54 -2.81
CA GLN A 107 -1.80 9.40 -1.63
C GLN A 107 -2.23 8.65 -0.39
N ASP A 108 -3.14 7.68 -0.53
CA ASP A 108 -3.66 6.89 0.58
C ASP A 108 -3.32 5.41 0.38
N LEU A 109 -2.65 4.84 1.37
CA LEU A 109 -2.33 3.42 1.41
C LEU A 109 -2.88 2.77 2.68
N ILE A 110 -3.52 1.61 2.52
CA ILE A 110 -3.96 0.76 3.61
C ILE A 110 -3.34 -0.64 3.45
N LEU A 111 -2.58 -1.07 4.44
CA LEU A 111 -1.94 -2.39 4.52
C LEU A 111 -2.58 -3.17 5.67
N ASN A 112 -3.41 -4.17 5.31
CA ASN A 112 -4.19 -4.94 6.27
C ASN A 112 -3.43 -6.17 6.83
N GLN A 113 -2.18 -6.36 6.41
CA GLN A 113 -1.29 -7.39 6.95
C GLN A 113 -0.15 -6.73 7.71
N ARG A 114 0.43 -7.49 8.65
CA ARG A 114 1.58 -7.05 9.44
C ARG A 114 2.76 -6.81 8.52
N CYS A 115 3.25 -5.58 8.50
CA CYS A 115 4.43 -5.19 7.73
C CYS A 115 5.67 -5.08 8.62
N SER A 116 6.78 -5.59 8.10
CA SER A 116 8.13 -5.32 8.56
C SER A 116 8.64 -3.95 8.09
N LEU A 117 9.75 -3.51 8.66
CA LEU A 117 10.45 -2.30 8.28
C LEU A 117 10.84 -2.31 6.80
N ASN A 118 11.38 -3.43 6.31
CA ASN A 118 11.81 -3.55 4.91
C ASN A 118 10.63 -3.38 3.94
N GLU A 119 9.46 -3.94 4.28
CA GLU A 119 8.23 -3.79 3.51
C GLU A 119 7.77 -2.33 3.46
N ILE A 120 7.74 -1.66 4.62
CA ILE A 120 7.38 -0.24 4.70
C ILE A 120 8.38 0.63 3.91
N GLN A 121 9.68 0.35 4.02
CA GLN A 121 10.71 1.07 3.28
C GLN A 121 10.52 0.94 1.77
N PHE A 122 10.29 -0.29 1.29
CA PHE A 122 10.04 -0.55 -0.11
C PHE A 122 8.77 0.15 -0.62
N ILE A 123 7.69 0.10 0.15
CA ILE A 123 6.43 0.76 -0.20
C ILE A 123 6.59 2.28 -0.27
N VAL A 124 7.26 2.89 0.71
CA VAL A 124 7.50 4.34 0.74
C VAL A 124 8.40 4.77 -0.42
N TYR A 125 9.34 3.92 -0.83
CA TYR A 125 10.13 4.12 -2.04
C TYR A 125 9.26 4.06 -3.32
N LEU A 126 8.35 3.09 -3.38
CA LEU A 126 7.43 2.92 -4.52
C LEU A 126 6.39 4.04 -4.60
N LEU A 127 5.98 4.62 -3.47
CA LEU A 127 4.91 5.60 -3.37
C LEU A 127 5.39 6.93 -2.75
N PRO A 128 6.25 7.70 -3.43
CA PRO A 128 6.87 8.90 -2.84
C PRO A 128 5.88 10.04 -2.55
N ARG A 129 4.67 9.98 -3.10
CA ARG A 129 3.59 10.95 -2.89
C ARG A 129 2.62 10.56 -1.78
N LEU A 130 2.94 9.50 -1.03
CA LEU A 130 2.10 9.01 0.04
C LEU A 130 1.92 10.08 1.12
N LYS A 131 0.65 10.26 1.49
CA LYS A 131 0.15 11.27 2.43
C LYS A 131 -0.43 10.64 3.68
N CYS A 132 -1.15 9.55 3.48
CA CYS A 132 -1.78 8.76 4.53
C CYS A 132 -1.32 7.31 4.44
N LEU A 133 -0.76 6.78 5.53
CA LEU A 133 -0.43 5.37 5.66
C LEU A 133 -1.25 4.76 6.80
N LYS A 134 -2.03 3.74 6.51
CA LYS A 134 -2.62 2.84 7.51
C LYS A 134 -1.98 1.48 7.37
N ALA A 135 -1.38 0.95 8.42
CA ALA A 135 -0.71 -0.35 8.35
C ALA A 135 -0.77 -1.08 9.67
N GLN A 136 -0.99 -2.40 9.63
CA GLN A 136 -0.55 -3.25 10.72
C GLN A 136 0.98 -3.35 10.67
N MET A 137 1.64 -3.25 11.81
CA MET A 137 3.11 -3.30 11.89
C MET A 137 3.56 -4.41 12.82
N GLU A 138 4.71 -5.00 12.54
CA GLU A 138 5.34 -5.91 13.49
C GLU A 138 5.66 -5.16 14.79
N ARG A 139 5.12 -5.65 15.92
CA ARG A 139 5.21 -4.95 17.22
C ARG A 139 6.64 -4.61 17.63
N LYS A 140 7.59 -5.52 17.38
CA LYS A 140 9.02 -5.34 17.69
C LYS A 140 9.67 -4.26 16.80
N GLU A 141 9.07 -3.93 15.66
CA GLU A 141 9.62 -3.00 14.66
C GLU A 141 8.91 -1.65 14.62
N ILE A 142 7.75 -1.49 15.31
CA ILE A 142 6.98 -0.23 15.34
C ILE A 142 7.89 0.98 15.58
N GLY A 143 8.75 0.92 16.60
CA GLY A 143 9.65 2.04 16.90
C GLY A 143 10.64 2.34 15.78
N GLN A 144 11.18 1.33 15.11
CA GLN A 144 12.09 1.52 13.96
C GLN A 144 11.35 2.06 12.73
N ILE A 145 10.12 1.60 12.50
CA ILE A 145 9.27 2.10 11.41
C ILE A 145 8.91 3.57 11.65
N ILE A 146 8.51 3.95 12.86
CA ILE A 146 8.22 5.34 13.21
C ILE A 146 9.46 6.22 12.99
N ARG A 147 10.63 5.81 13.49
CA ARG A 147 11.89 6.52 13.24
C ARG A 147 12.16 6.70 11.76
N PHE A 148 12.03 5.61 10.99
CA PHE A 148 12.22 5.67 9.54
C PHE A 148 11.27 6.68 8.90
N LEU A 149 9.98 6.58 9.18
CA LEU A 149 8.94 7.42 8.58
C LEU A 149 9.10 8.91 8.92
N LEU A 150 9.45 9.22 10.18
CA LEU A 150 9.52 10.59 10.71
C LEU A 150 10.93 11.21 10.69
N SER A 151 11.96 10.46 10.29
CA SER A 151 13.34 10.98 10.30
C SER A 151 13.52 12.23 9.43
N LYS A 152 14.11 13.27 10.02
CA LYS A 152 14.29 14.60 9.40
C LYS A 152 15.18 14.58 8.15
N THR A 153 16.05 13.59 8.01
CA THR A 153 16.84 13.36 6.78
C THR A 153 15.97 13.14 5.55
N HIS A 154 14.70 12.73 5.74
CA HIS A 154 13.73 12.53 4.68
C HIS A 154 12.60 13.58 4.64
N ASN A 155 12.58 14.57 5.54
CA ASN A 155 11.48 15.55 5.64
C ASN A 155 11.32 16.46 4.42
N ARG A 156 12.32 16.58 3.54
CA ARG A 156 12.19 17.35 2.29
C ARG A 156 11.65 16.53 1.12
N THR A 157 11.55 15.21 1.26
CA THR A 157 11.17 14.32 0.15
C THR A 157 9.87 13.55 0.40
N ARG A 158 9.38 13.46 1.64
CA ARG A 158 8.18 12.69 1.98
C ARG A 158 7.00 13.59 2.29
N ASN A 159 5.84 13.22 1.74
CA ASN A 159 4.59 13.97 1.85
C ASN A 159 3.65 13.41 2.94
N LEU A 160 4.15 12.52 3.81
CA LEU A 160 3.35 11.83 4.82
C LEU A 160 2.99 12.82 5.93
N PHE A 161 1.70 12.97 6.21
CA PHE A 161 1.15 13.79 7.31
C PHE A 161 0.22 13.00 8.22
N TYR A 162 -0.10 11.75 7.84
CA TYR A 162 -0.98 10.89 8.62
C TYR A 162 -0.47 9.46 8.65
N LEU A 163 -0.33 8.93 9.85
CA LEU A 163 0.02 7.54 10.13
C LEU A 163 -1.03 6.92 11.05
N CYS A 164 -1.50 5.73 10.68
CA CYS A 164 -2.39 4.91 11.50
C CYS A 164 -1.78 3.52 11.65
N ILE A 165 -1.45 3.15 12.88
CA ILE A 165 -0.94 1.82 13.21
C ILE A 165 -2.13 0.99 13.69
N LEU A 166 -2.50 0.00 12.89
CA LEU A 166 -3.70 -0.79 13.08
C LEU A 166 -3.49 -1.88 14.14
N GLU A 167 -4.52 -2.16 14.92
CA GLU A 167 -4.60 -3.29 15.87
C GLU A 167 -3.42 -3.38 16.86
N VAL A 168 -3.06 -2.27 17.48
CA VAL A 168 -1.97 -2.22 18.46
C VAL A 168 -2.48 -2.19 19.91
N PRO A 169 -1.73 -2.74 20.88
CA PRO A 169 -2.08 -2.58 22.28
C PRO A 169 -1.98 -1.10 22.71
N LYS A 170 -2.82 -0.69 23.65
CA LYS A 170 -2.85 0.70 24.18
C LYS A 170 -1.49 1.20 24.69
N VAL A 171 -0.60 0.31 25.15
CA VAL A 171 0.77 0.66 25.58
C VAL A 171 1.59 1.35 24.48
N CYS A 172 1.33 1.01 23.21
CA CYS A 172 2.04 1.60 22.08
C CYS A 172 1.77 3.10 21.92
N LEU A 173 0.65 3.62 22.46
CA LEU A 173 0.40 5.07 22.52
C LEU A 173 1.48 5.77 23.34
N THR A 174 1.74 5.28 24.56
CA THR A 174 2.73 5.87 25.46
C THR A 174 4.14 5.68 24.90
N GLU A 175 4.48 4.49 24.41
CA GLU A 175 5.78 4.21 23.79
C GLU A 175 6.06 5.11 22.59
N THR A 176 5.06 5.33 21.73
CA THR A 176 5.19 6.19 20.55
C THR A 176 5.37 7.66 20.93
N LYS A 177 4.63 8.16 21.92
CA LYS A 177 4.81 9.53 22.44
C LYS A 177 6.23 9.73 22.97
N VAL A 178 6.67 8.83 23.86
CA VAL A 178 8.01 8.87 24.45
C VAL A 178 9.08 8.84 23.35
N LEU A 179 8.93 7.97 22.36
CA LEU A 179 9.83 7.91 21.20
C LEU A 179 9.90 9.24 20.43
N ILE A 180 8.76 9.81 20.05
CA ILE A 180 8.69 11.06 19.29
C ILE A 180 9.34 12.22 20.07
N GLU A 181 9.03 12.33 21.37
CA GLU A 181 9.52 13.40 22.24
C GLU A 181 11.02 13.25 22.54
N SER A 182 11.47 12.05 22.95
CA SER A 182 12.88 11.81 23.29
C SER A 182 13.84 11.99 22.11
N GLU A 183 13.41 11.67 20.90
CA GLU A 183 14.22 11.78 19.69
C GLU A 183 13.93 13.06 18.89
N ASN A 184 13.03 13.93 19.39
CA ASN A 184 12.60 15.17 18.74
C ASN A 184 12.17 14.95 17.26
N LEU A 185 11.41 13.88 17.01
CA LEU A 185 11.00 13.48 15.66
C LEU A 185 9.99 14.46 15.04
N LEU A 186 9.02 14.92 15.85
CA LEU A 186 7.98 15.88 15.46
C LEU A 186 7.88 16.99 16.50
N HIS A 187 7.54 18.19 16.05
CA HIS A 187 7.34 19.36 16.93
C HIS A 187 5.85 19.58 17.21
N ASP A 188 5.05 19.75 16.16
CA ASP A 188 3.60 19.88 16.24
C ASP A 188 2.95 18.60 15.73
N TYR A 189 2.41 17.80 16.65
CA TYR A 189 1.71 16.57 16.31
C TYR A 189 0.54 16.33 17.24
N SER A 190 -0.35 15.46 16.81
CA SER A 190 -1.45 14.97 17.63
C SER A 190 -1.58 13.47 17.45
N ILE A 191 -1.86 12.81 18.56
CA ILE A 191 -1.92 11.35 18.62
C ILE A 191 -3.13 10.91 19.43
N LYS A 192 -3.90 9.97 18.88
CA LYS A 192 -5.08 9.38 19.54
C LYS A 192 -5.07 7.88 19.39
N TYR A 193 -5.64 7.21 20.37
CA TYR A 193 -5.91 5.78 20.33
C TYR A 193 -7.42 5.56 20.28
N ILE A 194 -7.91 4.96 19.20
CA ILE A 194 -9.34 4.80 18.90
C ILE A 194 -9.53 3.38 18.37
N ASP A 195 -10.47 2.61 18.92
CA ASP A 195 -10.83 1.28 18.41
C ASP A 195 -9.67 0.30 18.18
N ARG A 196 -8.63 0.36 19.04
CA ARG A 196 -7.38 -0.42 18.94
C ARG A 196 -6.38 0.05 17.88
N ASP A 197 -6.63 1.19 17.27
CA ASP A 197 -5.73 1.81 16.31
C ASP A 197 -5.06 3.05 16.92
N LEU A 198 -3.78 3.23 16.58
CA LEU A 198 -3.01 4.41 16.95
C LEU A 198 -2.95 5.37 15.77
N HIS A 199 -3.57 6.54 15.93
CA HIS A 199 -3.63 7.60 14.93
C HIS A 199 -2.63 8.70 15.28
N LEU A 200 -1.79 9.09 14.33
CA LEU A 200 -0.81 10.15 14.45
C LEU A 200 -0.93 11.09 13.23
N TRP A 201 -1.04 12.39 13.47
CA TRP A 201 -1.05 13.42 12.43
C TRP A 201 -0.17 14.62 12.81
N TRP A 202 0.45 15.23 11.81
CA TRP A 202 1.40 16.35 11.92
C TRP A 202 1.43 17.18 10.64
#